data_AF-A0A3N5RBM7-F1
#
_entry.id   AF-A0A3N5RBM7-F1
#
_cell.length_a   1.000
_cell.length_b   1.000
_cell.length_c   1.000
_cell.angle_alpha   90.00
_cell.angle_beta   90.00
_cell.angle_gamma   90.00
#
_symmetry.space_group_name_H-M   'P 1'
#
loop_
_entity.id
_entity.type
_entity.pdbx_description
1 polymer ?
#
loop_
_entity_poly.entity_id
_entity_poly.type
_entity_poly.pdbx_seq_one_letter_code
_entity_poly.pdbx_strand_id
1 'polypeptide(L)'
;MPSGSTHNAASVIMAVAIPMVLVYTGRSWTEAGAVAAGCLVGVVITPDLDVRHQVRSHEVIRRAGGCLAGALWSLLWWPYSRLIPYHRHWLSHTPIIGTSLRAAYIGLIVYGVVRLIGLDVLLPWWFTWSMAGLLMADAMHWLMDQFGSGG
;
A
#
# COMPACT_ATOMS: atom_id res chain seq x y z
N MET A 1 -18.83 -0.13 -8.09
CA MET A 1 -17.40 -0.07 -7.71
C MET A 1 -17.20 -0.78 -6.40
N PRO A 2 -16.15 -1.61 -6.27
CA PRO A 2 -15.95 -2.42 -5.07
C PRO A 2 -15.76 -1.54 -3.83
N SER A 3 -16.17 -2.05 -2.68
CA SER A 3 -15.95 -1.36 -1.41
C SER A 3 -14.48 -1.51 -0.97
N GLY A 4 -13.99 -0.60 -0.12
CA GLY A 4 -12.68 -0.79 0.52
C GLY A 4 -12.57 -2.09 1.34
N SER A 5 -13.70 -2.71 1.72
CA SER A 5 -13.69 -4.07 2.30
C SER A 5 -13.24 -5.12 1.28
N THR A 6 -13.70 -4.98 0.04
CA THR A 6 -13.43 -5.90 -1.05
C THR A 6 -11.97 -5.79 -1.49
N HIS A 7 -11.43 -4.56 -1.57
CA HIS A 7 -10.01 -4.35 -1.86
C HIS A 7 -9.09 -4.89 -0.75
N ASN A 8 -9.45 -4.70 0.52
CA ASN A 8 -8.71 -5.30 1.63
C ASN A 8 -8.74 -6.83 1.57
N ALA A 9 -9.89 -7.43 1.28
CA ALA A 9 -10.01 -8.87 1.13
C ALA A 9 -9.13 -9.40 -0.01
N ALA A 10 -9.11 -8.72 -1.16
CA ALA A 10 -8.24 -9.06 -2.28
C ALA A 10 -6.76 -8.98 -1.89
N SER A 11 -6.35 -7.93 -1.18
CA SER A 11 -4.96 -7.77 -0.70
C SER A 11 -4.55 -8.90 0.25
N VAL A 12 -5.45 -9.32 1.16
CA VAL A 12 -5.22 -10.45 2.07
C VAL A 12 -5.16 -11.79 1.32
N ILE A 13 -6.04 -12.01 0.33
CA ILE A 13 -6.00 -13.22 -0.51
C ILE A 13 -4.68 -13.29 -1.27
N MET A 14 -4.25 -12.17 -1.88
CA MET A 14 -2.98 -12.06 -2.60
C MET A 14 -1.78 -12.33 -1.68
N ALA A 15 -1.83 -11.87 -0.43
CA ALA A 15 -0.81 -12.13 0.58
C ALA A 15 -0.63 -13.61 0.96
N VAL A 16 -1.55 -14.49 0.54
CA VAL A 16 -1.42 -15.95 0.70
C VAL A 16 -1.17 -16.61 -0.65
N ALA A 17 -1.96 -16.30 -1.67
CA ALA A 17 -1.91 -16.96 -2.96
C ALA A 17 -0.55 -16.77 -3.67
N ILE A 18 -0.03 -15.54 -3.72
CA ILE A 18 1.23 -15.26 -4.44
C ILE A 18 2.44 -15.87 -3.74
N PRO A 19 2.63 -15.71 -2.42
CA PRO A 19 3.73 -16.37 -1.70
C PRO A 19 3.74 -17.89 -1.87
N MET A 20 2.58 -18.54 -1.87
CA MET A 20 2.50 -19.99 -2.08
C MET A 20 2.97 -20.40 -3.48
N VAL A 21 2.61 -19.64 -4.52
CA VAL A 21 3.13 -19.86 -5.87
C VAL A 21 4.64 -19.64 -5.93
N LEU A 22 5.17 -18.63 -5.25
CA LEU A 22 6.62 -18.37 -5.21
C LEU A 22 7.38 -19.53 -4.56
N VAL A 23 6.91 -20.02 -3.41
CA VAL A 23 7.51 -21.18 -2.75
C VAL A 23 7.41 -22.43 -3.62
N TYR A 24 6.25 -22.68 -4.24
CA TYR A 24 6.06 -23.82 -5.15
C TYR A 24 6.99 -23.77 -6.36
N THR A 25 7.30 -22.57 -6.86
CA THR A 25 8.24 -22.35 -7.98
C THR A 25 9.70 -22.25 -7.55
N GLY A 26 10.01 -22.58 -6.28
CA GLY A 26 11.38 -22.72 -5.78
C GLY A 26 12.00 -21.45 -5.22
N ARG A 27 11.22 -20.39 -4.96
CA ARG A 27 11.71 -19.19 -4.26
C ARG A 27 11.84 -19.44 -2.76
N SER A 28 12.71 -18.66 -2.13
CA SER A 28 12.94 -18.75 -0.69
C SER A 28 11.74 -18.26 0.12
N TRP A 29 11.58 -18.78 1.33
CA TRP A 29 10.57 -18.31 2.28
C TRP A 29 10.73 -16.83 2.64
N THR A 30 11.95 -16.29 2.56
CA THR A 30 12.21 -14.86 2.78
C THR A 30 11.62 -14.01 1.66
N GLU A 31 11.79 -14.40 0.39
CA GLU A 31 11.21 -13.70 -0.76
C GLU A 31 9.68 -13.78 -0.73
N ALA A 32 9.14 -14.98 -0.49
CA ALA A 32 7.70 -15.21 -0.40
C ALA A 32 7.08 -14.43 0.77
N GLY A 33 7.72 -14.43 1.94
CA GLY A 33 7.30 -13.66 3.11
C GLY A 33 7.35 -12.14 2.87
N ALA A 34 8.37 -11.65 2.16
CA ALA A 34 8.45 -10.25 1.79
C ALA A 34 7.30 -9.84 0.85
N VAL A 35 6.97 -10.66 -0.15
CA VAL A 35 5.80 -10.43 -1.02
C VAL A 35 4.50 -10.44 -0.21
N ALA A 36 4.33 -11.39 0.71
CA ALA A 36 3.18 -11.45 1.60
C ALA A 36 3.01 -10.14 2.39
N ALA A 37 4.11 -9.67 2.99
CA ALA A 37 4.14 -8.43 3.74
C ALA A 37 3.79 -7.24 2.83
N GLY A 38 4.33 -7.19 1.61
CA GLY A 38 3.97 -6.18 0.61
C GLY A 38 2.47 -6.14 0.31
N CYS A 39 1.85 -7.29 0.06
CA CYS A 39 0.41 -7.37 -0.18
C CYS A 39 -0.41 -6.92 1.04
N LEU A 40 0.00 -7.28 2.26
CA LEU A 40 -0.66 -6.84 3.48
C LEU A 40 -0.50 -5.34 3.73
N VAL A 41 0.66 -4.78 3.39
CA VAL A 41 0.88 -3.33 3.42
C VAL A 41 -0.13 -2.61 2.52
N GLY A 42 -0.56 -3.22 1.41
CA GLY A 42 -1.63 -2.70 0.53
C GLY A 42 -2.99 -2.47 1.21
N VAL A 43 -3.25 -3.11 2.36
CA VAL A 43 -4.46 -2.86 3.19
C VAL A 43 -4.40 -1.48 3.86
N VAL A 44 -3.19 -1.01 4.14
CA VAL A 44 -2.91 0.24 4.84
C VAL A 44 -2.49 1.32 3.85
N ILE A 45 -1.53 1.05 2.98
CA ILE A 45 -1.07 1.93 1.91
C ILE A 45 -1.81 1.55 0.63
N THR A 46 -2.97 2.16 0.40
CA THR A 46 -3.89 1.88 -0.71
C THR A 46 -4.01 3.11 -1.63
N PRO A 47 -4.35 2.93 -2.92
CA PRO A 47 -4.73 4.03 -3.82
C PRO A 47 -5.82 4.95 -3.26
N ASP A 48 -6.69 4.44 -2.41
CA ASP A 48 -7.76 5.22 -1.79
C ASP A 48 -7.24 6.35 -0.86
N LEU A 49 -5.95 6.37 -0.49
CA LEU A 49 -5.36 7.44 0.31
C LEU A 49 -5.09 8.74 -0.45
N ASP A 50 -5.22 8.72 -1.77
CA ASP A 50 -5.10 9.92 -2.61
C ASP A 50 -6.24 10.94 -2.38
N VAL A 51 -7.20 10.61 -1.49
CA VAL A 51 -8.49 11.26 -1.37
C VAL A 51 -8.64 12.02 -0.08
N ARG A 52 -9.43 13.10 -0.11
CA ARG A 52 -9.53 14.06 1.02
C ARG A 52 -10.43 13.61 2.17
N HIS A 53 -11.18 12.53 2.01
CA HIS A 53 -12.09 12.01 3.05
C HIS A 53 -11.58 10.72 3.66
N GLN A 54 -12.13 10.35 4.82
CA GLN A 54 -11.69 9.12 5.50
C GLN A 54 -12.05 7.89 4.69
N VAL A 55 -11.03 7.14 4.32
CA VAL A 55 -11.12 5.82 3.69
C VAL A 55 -10.85 4.68 4.67
N ARG A 56 -11.12 3.44 4.23
CA ARG A 56 -10.99 2.21 5.03
C ARG A 56 -9.63 2.07 5.73
N SER A 57 -8.53 2.51 5.10
CA SER A 57 -7.20 2.52 5.70
C SER A 57 -7.13 3.28 7.03
N HIS A 58 -7.80 4.44 7.14
CA HIS A 58 -7.88 5.21 8.38
C HIS A 58 -8.58 4.41 9.49
N GLU A 59 -9.62 3.66 9.14
CA GLU A 59 -10.34 2.81 10.10
C GLU A 59 -9.50 1.62 10.56
N VAL A 60 -8.74 1.01 9.65
CA VAL A 60 -7.80 -0.07 9.98
C VAL A 60 -6.77 0.42 10.99
N ILE A 61 -6.14 1.57 10.73
CA ILE A 61 -5.14 2.15 11.64
C ILE A 61 -5.78 2.60 12.96
N ARG A 62 -6.96 3.21 12.92
CA ARG A 62 -7.69 3.62 14.14
C ARG A 62 -8.04 2.44 15.04
N ARG A 63 -8.44 1.30 14.46
CA ARG A 63 -8.73 0.08 15.23
C ARG A 63 -7.46 -0.54 15.82
N ALA A 64 -6.36 -0.50 15.09
CA ALA A 64 -5.10 -1.10 15.54
C ALA A 64 -4.37 -0.24 16.60
N GLY A 65 -4.40 1.08 16.48
CA GLY A 65 -3.61 2.00 17.32
C GLY A 65 -4.39 3.09 18.04
N GLY A 66 -5.72 3.04 18.01
CA GLY A 66 -6.61 4.02 18.63
C GLY A 66 -6.77 5.32 17.83
N CYS A 67 -7.52 6.27 18.40
CA CYS A 67 -7.84 7.54 17.73
C CYS A 67 -6.62 8.37 17.36
N LEU A 68 -5.57 8.38 18.21
CA LEU A 68 -4.34 9.11 17.93
C LEU A 68 -3.61 8.57 16.70
N ALA A 69 -3.46 7.24 16.57
CA ALA A 69 -2.84 6.64 15.41
C ALA A 69 -3.62 6.95 14.13
N GLY A 70 -4.96 6.86 14.17
CA GLY A 70 -5.81 7.23 13.04
C GLY A 70 -5.68 8.71 12.65
N ALA A 71 -5.57 9.63 13.62
CA ALA A 71 -5.37 11.05 13.39
C ALA A 71 -3.99 11.34 12.77
N LEU A 72 -2.92 10.75 13.31
CA LEU A 72 -1.56 10.89 12.78
C LEU A 72 -1.46 10.32 11.36
N TRP A 73 -2.11 9.19 11.09
CA TRP A 73 -2.21 8.62 9.74
C TRP A 73 -2.95 9.55 8.78
N SER A 74 -4.07 10.14 9.21
CA SER A 74 -4.81 11.12 8.40
C SER A 74 -3.95 12.35 8.09
N LEU A 75 -3.22 12.84 9.09
CA LEU A 75 -2.31 13.98 8.95
C LEU A 75 -1.15 13.66 8.00
N LEU A 76 -0.60 12.45 8.08
CA LEU A 76 0.48 11.97 7.20
C LEU A 76 0.06 12.03 5.73
N TRP A 77 -1.17 11.64 5.41
CA TRP A 77 -1.65 11.58 4.01
C TRP A 77 -2.31 12.87 3.52
N TRP A 78 -2.59 13.81 4.42
CA TRP A 78 -3.22 15.08 4.07
C TRP A 78 -2.44 15.90 3.00
N PRO A 79 -1.11 16.10 3.10
CA PRO A 79 -0.35 16.81 2.07
C PRO A 79 -0.41 16.10 0.73
N TYR A 80 -0.32 14.78 0.75
CA TYR A 80 -0.35 13.95 -0.44
C TYR A 80 -1.71 14.04 -1.15
N SER A 81 -2.84 13.96 -0.42
CA SER A 81 -4.20 14.18 -0.98
C SER A 81 -4.47 15.62 -1.48
N ARG A 82 -3.63 16.59 -1.09
CA ARG A 82 -3.69 17.99 -1.58
C ARG A 82 -2.94 18.16 -2.89
N LEU A 83 -1.82 17.44 -3.07
CA LEU A 83 -0.96 17.50 -4.24
C LEU A 83 -1.54 16.73 -5.43
N ILE A 84 -2.32 15.68 -5.18
CA ILE A 84 -2.97 14.91 -6.25
C ILE A 84 -4.27 15.63 -6.67
N PRO A 85 -4.35 16.09 -7.93
CA PRO A 85 -5.33 17.11 -8.33
C PRO A 85 -6.79 16.65 -8.23
N TYR A 86 -7.08 15.36 -8.40
CA TYR A 86 -8.43 14.81 -8.32
C TYR A 86 -8.44 13.36 -7.82
N HIS A 87 -9.57 12.97 -7.22
CA HIS A 87 -9.95 11.58 -7.00
C HIS A 87 -9.73 10.78 -8.28
N ARG A 88 -8.92 9.73 -8.24
CA ARG A 88 -8.65 8.85 -9.39
C ARG A 88 -7.90 9.50 -10.55
N HIS A 89 -7.06 10.49 -10.27
CA HIS A 89 -6.12 10.93 -11.28
C HIS A 89 -5.28 9.73 -11.75
N TRP A 90 -5.13 9.55 -13.07
CA TRP A 90 -4.45 8.40 -13.66
C TRP A 90 -3.02 8.20 -13.10
N LEU A 91 -2.33 9.29 -12.73
CA LEU A 91 -1.01 9.25 -12.07
C LEU A 91 -1.01 8.46 -10.74
N SER A 92 -2.14 8.44 -10.03
CA SER A 92 -2.23 7.88 -8.67
C SER A 92 -2.94 6.54 -8.63
N HIS A 93 -3.79 6.30 -9.63
CA HIS A 93 -4.57 5.06 -9.77
C HIS A 93 -3.90 4.00 -10.65
N THR A 94 -2.91 4.37 -11.48
CA THR A 94 -2.13 3.37 -12.23
C THR A 94 -1.23 2.59 -11.26
N PRO A 95 -1.20 1.25 -11.30
CA PRO A 95 -0.52 0.44 -10.29
C PRO A 95 0.96 0.77 -10.15
N ILE A 96 1.67 1.00 -11.26
CA ILE A 96 3.11 1.26 -11.20
C ILE A 96 3.40 2.69 -10.71
N ILE A 97 2.78 3.69 -11.34
CA ILE A 97 3.09 5.10 -11.05
C ILE A 97 2.54 5.48 -9.67
N GLY A 98 1.29 5.14 -9.38
CA GLY A 98 0.65 5.44 -8.11
C GLY A 98 1.36 4.80 -6.92
N THR A 99 1.70 3.52 -7.03
CA THR A 99 2.46 2.82 -5.97
C THR A 99 3.84 3.46 -5.79
N SER A 100 4.53 3.78 -6.89
CA SER A 100 5.84 4.42 -6.83
C SER A 100 5.78 5.79 -6.16
N LEU A 101 4.75 6.59 -6.43
CA LEU A 101 4.54 7.88 -5.78
C LEU A 101 4.26 7.74 -4.28
N ARG A 102 3.38 6.81 -3.87
CA ARG A 102 3.10 6.53 -2.45
C ARG A 102 4.34 6.01 -1.71
N ALA A 103 5.06 5.08 -2.33
CA ALA A 103 6.29 4.51 -1.78
C ALA A 103 7.38 5.58 -1.66
N ALA A 104 7.55 6.45 -2.65
CA ALA A 104 8.49 7.57 -2.60
C ALA A 104 8.09 8.60 -1.54
N TYR A 105 6.78 8.92 -1.42
CA TYR A 105 6.26 9.85 -0.42
C TYR A 105 6.56 9.38 1.01
N ILE A 106 6.18 8.14 1.34
CA ILE A 106 6.49 7.55 2.65
C ILE A 106 7.99 7.37 2.82
N GLY A 107 8.68 6.88 1.78
CA GLY A 107 10.12 6.66 1.81
C GLY A 107 10.90 7.93 2.14
N LEU A 108 10.50 9.08 1.58
CA LEU A 108 11.12 10.37 1.87
C LEU A 108 10.89 10.81 3.32
N ILE A 109 9.68 10.61 3.85
CA ILE A 109 9.35 10.94 5.24
C ILE A 109 10.15 10.06 6.20
N VAL A 110 10.13 8.73 5.99
CA VAL A 110 10.88 7.77 6.80
C VAL A 110 12.38 8.05 6.73
N TYR A 111 12.92 8.28 5.53
CA TYR A 111 14.32 8.64 5.34
C TYR A 111 14.66 9.91 6.12
N GLY A 112 13.87 10.98 6.00
CA GLY A 112 14.06 12.22 6.74
C GLY A 112 14.09 12.00 8.25
N VAL A 113 13.11 11.28 8.81
CA VAL A 113 13.05 10.97 10.24
C VAL A 113 14.26 10.16 10.70
N VAL A 114 14.64 9.11 9.97
CA VAL A 114 15.79 8.25 10.32
C VAL A 114 17.11 9.04 10.28
N ARG A 115 17.29 9.92 9.29
CA ARG A 115 18.47 10.81 9.22
C ARG A 115 18.50 11.83 10.34
N LEU A 116 17.35 12.39 10.72
CA LEU A 116 17.25 13.36 11.82
C LEU A 116 17.67 12.77 13.17
N ILE A 117 17.45 11.47 13.39
CA ILE A 117 17.87 10.76 14.60
C ILE A 117 19.26 10.12 14.48
N GLY A 118 20.02 10.44 13.42
CA GLY A 118 21.42 10.02 13.26
C GLY A 118 21.62 8.57 12.82
N LEU A 119 20.60 7.93 12.24
CA LEU A 119 20.68 6.56 11.75
C LEU A 119 20.88 6.52 10.22
N ASP A 120 21.47 5.42 9.75
CA ASP A 120 21.57 5.10 8.34
C ASP A 120 20.45 4.13 7.93
N VAL A 121 19.89 4.35 6.73
CA VAL A 121 18.90 3.45 6.14
C VAL A 121 19.61 2.54 5.15
N LEU A 122 19.73 1.27 5.49
CA LEU A 122 20.08 0.22 4.55
C LEU A 122 18.83 -0.60 4.26
N LEU A 123 18.35 -0.52 3.02
CA LEU A 123 17.23 -1.35 2.59
C LEU A 123 17.74 -2.79 2.43
N PRO A 124 17.13 -3.77 3.11
CA PRO A 124 17.52 -5.15 2.95
C PRO A 124 17.19 -5.62 1.53
N TRP A 125 17.93 -6.61 1.02
CA TRP A 125 17.75 -7.11 -0.34
C TRP A 125 16.32 -7.62 -0.62
N TRP A 126 15.60 -8.08 0.41
CA TRP A 126 14.22 -8.53 0.30
C TRP A 126 13.20 -7.39 0.19
N PHE A 127 13.61 -6.13 0.36
CA PHE A 127 12.73 -4.96 0.24
C PHE A 127 12.11 -4.83 -1.17
N THR A 128 12.85 -5.19 -2.22
CA THR A 128 12.31 -5.18 -3.58
C THR A 128 11.16 -6.18 -3.75
N TRP A 129 11.22 -7.30 -3.06
CA TRP A 129 10.14 -8.30 -3.03
C TRP A 129 8.90 -7.79 -2.29
N SER A 130 9.06 -7.03 -1.20
CA SER A 130 7.91 -6.39 -0.56
C SER A 130 7.30 -5.30 -1.42
N MET A 131 8.10 -4.53 -2.16
CA MET A 131 7.59 -3.58 -3.16
C MET A 131 6.84 -4.29 -4.29
N ALA A 132 7.32 -5.45 -4.75
CA ALA A 132 6.62 -6.26 -5.73
C ALA A 132 5.24 -6.73 -5.19
N GLY A 133 5.18 -7.18 -3.94
CA GLY A 133 3.91 -7.55 -3.30
C GLY A 133 2.91 -6.39 -3.20
N LEU A 134 3.39 -5.20 -2.83
CA LEU A 134 2.56 -3.99 -2.79
C LEU A 134 2.05 -3.62 -4.18
N LEU A 135 2.92 -3.63 -5.20
CA LEU A 135 2.54 -3.39 -6.59
C LEU A 135 1.48 -4.38 -7.09
N MET A 136 1.58 -5.66 -6.71
CA MET A 136 0.59 -6.67 -7.07
C MET A 136 -0.76 -6.44 -6.39
N ALA A 137 -0.78 -6.02 -5.13
CA ALA A 137 -2.02 -5.67 -4.44
C ALA A 137 -2.68 -4.44 -5.08
N ASP A 138 -1.91 -3.41 -5.41
CA ASP A 138 -2.41 -2.20 -6.07
C ASP A 138 -2.84 -2.47 -7.52
N ALA A 139 -2.18 -3.41 -8.21
CA ALA A 139 -2.62 -3.89 -9.52
C ALA A 139 -3.97 -4.61 -9.44
N MET A 140 -4.14 -5.47 -8.43
CA MET A 140 -5.42 -6.13 -8.21
C MET A 140 -6.52 -5.12 -7.88
N HIS A 141 -6.23 -4.13 -7.03
CA HIS A 141 -7.14 -3.03 -6.73
C HIS A 141 -7.57 -2.29 -7.99
N TRP A 142 -6.62 -1.91 -8.84
CA TRP A 142 -6.90 -1.23 -10.11
C TRP A 142 -7.74 -2.11 -11.05
N LEU A 143 -7.40 -3.40 -11.21
CA LEU A 143 -8.17 -4.34 -12.02
C LEU A 143 -9.62 -4.43 -11.54
N MET A 144 -9.82 -4.54 -10.23
CA MET A 144 -11.17 -4.59 -9.63
C MET A 144 -11.97 -3.31 -9.88
N ASP A 145 -11.32 -2.15 -9.89
CA ASP A 145 -11.99 -0.89 -10.22
C ASP A 145 -12.38 -0.80 -11.71
N GLN A 146 -11.58 -1.37 -12.63
CA GLN A 146 -11.90 -1.41 -14.07
C GLN A 146 -13.03 -2.39 -14.40
N PHE A 147 -13.02 -3.58 -13.79
CA PHE A 147 -13.97 -4.65 -14.11
C PHE A 147 -15.20 -4.67 -13.19
N GLY A 148 -15.14 -4.03 -12.01
CA GLY A 148 -16.22 -3.97 -11.03
C GLY A 148 -17.26 -2.86 -11.23
N SER A 149 -17.23 -2.18 -12.38
CA SER A 149 -18.20 -1.13 -12.77
C SER A 149 -19.19 -1.56 -13.85
N GLY A 150 -19.21 -2.85 -14.24
CA GLY A 150 -20.07 -3.40 -15.30
C GLY A 150 -21.36 -4.07 -14.84
N GLY A 151 -21.95 -3.67 -13.71
CA GLY A 151 -23.22 -4.21 -13.19
C GLY A 151 -24.18 -3.11 -12.80
#